data_AF-A0A379IM07-F1
#
_entry.id   AF-A0A379IM07-F1
#
_cell.length_a   1.000
_cell.length_b   1.000
_cell.length_c   1.000
_cell.angle_alpha   90.00
_cell.angle_beta   90.00
_cell.angle_gamma   90.00
#
_symmetry.space_group_name_H-M   'P 1'
#
loop_
_entity.id
_entity.type
_entity.pdbx_description
1 polymer ?
#
loop_
_entity_poly.entity_id
_entity_poly.type
_entity_poly.pdbx_seq_one_letter_code
_entity_poly.pdbx_strand_id
1 'polypeptide(L)'
;MSSILFFPMSMPDETLLSRITRYHFLSGNKTEAETFRDLFGVAPFQLSIIPKQLENLASRLPGVKESNLAELLEINTTFPAYKPFIGLSKEPSKEFDKVLSDVARVPRREGTRNSRAKICLACVQADLIECGYAYWHRAHHVPGVTACWRHGEELLQSCPNCSHPFYRKNRLLPGLTDDCACGWNAVKPANRSLASNEEREFAVFVNDILQRNLPSIDYTVLAACYRRQAKKQGFVHGNLIGTAKLFSSIRDKFSDKIISKIDLAYAAGIRSQWIRLSTTRGQIDMPLARHLLISLHLFGCAEKFEKCLAEESLLASSANPTVRLKEKTLPEHKKKAYREKISMLLEVKPGIGMDYLWVSAYQVTRWLNENDKDWLLSKITGNVMQKSSAEPAVNDEDEKYATILIEGVENLYRITQKQVRVNISNMLALLPRKVSRQRATRKSFPLLSAQLELQFESLWHFRLRRFIWTMSEIARLKLPPNNSSLRLLTTVPHVACQALINHFEWNLDSMVKDGIKVEVMLRNTGVSRQWEGPLGYDIPMGGNAYMEMIASNSKPQ
;
A
#
# COMPACT_ATOMS: atom_id res chain seq x y z
N MET A 1 -0.77 34.24 17.72
CA MET A 1 -0.80 32.80 18.10
C MET A 1 0.03 32.66 19.37
N SER A 2 -0.46 32.01 20.41
CA SER A 2 0.30 31.83 21.65
C SER A 2 1.45 30.85 21.42
N SER A 3 2.68 31.30 21.65
CA SER A 3 3.88 30.46 21.72
C SER A 3 3.78 29.50 22.91
N ILE A 4 4.29 28.28 22.78
CA ILE A 4 4.43 27.38 23.92
C ILE A 4 5.68 27.78 24.72
N LEU A 5 5.54 27.90 26.04
CA LEU A 5 6.62 28.34 26.93
C LEU A 5 7.64 27.23 27.24
N PHE A 6 7.27 25.98 26.96
CA PHE A 6 8.05 24.81 27.28
C PHE A 6 7.85 23.74 26.22
N PHE A 7 8.94 23.09 25.81
CA PHE A 7 8.91 21.82 25.07
C PHE A 7 10.14 21.02 25.52
N PRO A 8 10.01 19.73 25.89
CA PRO A 8 11.12 18.97 26.46
C PRO A 8 12.30 18.97 25.50
N MET A 9 13.53 19.01 26.01
CA MET A 9 14.70 18.81 25.16
C MET A 9 14.66 17.44 24.48
N SER A 10 15.14 17.37 23.23
CA SER A 10 15.23 16.10 22.51
C SER A 10 16.28 15.19 23.13
N MET A 11 15.96 13.92 23.35
CA MET A 11 16.98 12.91 23.67
C MET A 11 17.65 12.39 22.39
N PRO A 12 18.87 11.81 22.49
CA PRO A 12 19.57 11.23 21.34
C PRO A 12 18.74 10.13 20.67
N ASP A 13 18.56 10.21 19.35
CA ASP A 13 17.69 9.30 18.57
C ASP A 13 16.22 9.27 19.03
N GLU A 14 15.71 10.29 19.72
CA GLU A 14 14.31 10.30 20.17
C GLU A 14 13.31 10.65 19.05
N THR A 15 12.24 9.86 18.93
CA THR A 15 11.13 10.20 18.03
C THR A 15 10.33 11.41 18.51
N LEU A 16 9.80 12.19 17.58
CA LEU A 16 8.91 13.31 17.89
C LEU A 16 7.68 12.86 18.69
N LEU A 17 7.16 11.67 18.40
CA LEU A 17 6.02 11.12 19.12
C LEU A 17 6.35 10.83 20.60
N SER A 18 7.55 10.31 20.88
CA SER A 18 8.05 10.18 22.26
C SER A 18 8.18 11.52 22.96
N ARG A 19 8.77 12.51 22.29
CA ARG A 19 8.96 13.85 22.83
C ARG A 19 7.63 14.54 23.14
N ILE A 20 6.61 14.33 22.30
CA ILE A 20 5.22 14.80 22.55
C ILE A 20 4.60 14.07 23.74
N THR A 21 4.80 12.75 23.87
CA THR A 21 4.36 11.99 25.05
C THR A 21 5.02 12.53 26.32
N ARG A 22 6.31 12.87 26.30
CA ARG A 22 6.98 13.52 27.43
C ARG A 22 6.39 14.89 27.74
N TYR A 23 6.11 15.71 26.72
CA TYR A 23 5.45 17.00 26.92
C TYR A 23 4.09 16.82 27.60
N HIS A 24 3.27 15.85 27.16
CA HIS A 24 1.96 15.57 27.74
C HIS A 24 2.04 15.35 29.26
N PHE A 25 2.99 14.53 29.70
CA PHE A 25 3.21 14.25 31.13
C PHE A 25 3.78 15.44 31.89
N LEU A 26 4.82 16.09 31.34
CA LEU A 26 5.52 17.20 32.01
C LEU A 26 4.68 18.48 32.08
N SER A 27 3.76 18.69 31.13
CA SER A 27 2.87 19.85 31.12
C SER A 27 1.63 19.64 32.00
N GLY A 28 1.42 18.44 32.55
CA GLY A 28 0.24 18.12 33.38
C GLY A 28 -1.09 18.15 32.60
N ASN A 29 -1.05 17.97 31.27
CA ASN A 29 -2.25 17.96 30.45
C ASN A 29 -3.13 16.74 30.80
N LYS A 30 -4.42 16.95 31.03
CA LYS A 30 -5.33 15.88 31.46
C LYS A 30 -5.76 14.99 30.30
N THR A 31 -5.81 15.56 29.10
CA THR A 31 -6.25 14.85 27.90
C THR A 31 -5.27 15.04 26.75
N GLU A 32 -5.20 14.03 25.86
CA GLU A 32 -4.43 14.16 24.61
C GLU A 32 -4.93 15.36 23.78
N ALA A 33 -6.23 15.67 23.83
CA ALA A 33 -6.81 16.80 23.11
C ALA A 33 -6.25 18.15 23.58
N GLU A 34 -6.00 18.32 24.88
CA GLU A 34 -5.30 19.50 25.42
C GLU A 34 -3.88 19.58 24.88
N THR A 35 -3.12 18.47 24.94
CA THR A 35 -1.75 18.43 24.41
C THR A 35 -1.66 18.78 22.93
N PHE A 36 -2.55 18.25 22.10
CA PHE A 36 -2.55 18.58 20.67
C PHE A 36 -2.96 20.04 20.41
N ARG A 37 -3.84 20.60 21.24
CA ARG A 37 -4.23 22.01 21.17
C ARG A 37 -3.08 22.93 21.55
N ASP A 38 -2.31 22.58 22.58
CA ASP A 38 -1.11 23.32 22.98
C ASP A 38 -0.05 23.28 21.89
N LEU A 39 0.32 22.09 21.44
CA LEU A 39 1.45 21.89 20.53
C LEU A 39 1.15 22.26 19.09
N PHE A 40 -0.06 22.02 18.61
CA PHE A 40 -0.40 22.18 17.19
C PHE A 40 -1.58 23.14 16.93
N GLY A 41 -2.32 23.54 17.96
CA GLY A 41 -3.51 24.37 17.81
C GLY A 41 -4.72 23.65 17.22
N VAL A 42 -4.71 22.32 17.17
CA VAL A 42 -5.75 21.52 16.49
C VAL A 42 -6.15 20.31 17.33
N ALA A 43 -7.28 19.69 16.97
CA ALA A 43 -7.70 18.43 17.56
C ALA A 43 -6.68 17.29 17.26
N PRO A 44 -6.66 16.21 18.08
CA PRO A 44 -5.79 15.07 17.87
C PRO A 44 -5.86 14.51 16.46
N PHE A 45 -4.69 14.30 15.86
CA PHE A 45 -4.53 13.71 14.54
C PHE A 45 -3.50 12.58 14.59
N GLN A 46 -3.47 11.78 13.52
CA GLN A 46 -2.53 10.68 13.44
C GLN A 46 -1.09 11.20 13.33
N LEU A 47 -0.30 11.02 14.39
CA LEU A 47 1.13 11.22 14.36
C LEU A 47 1.77 10.06 13.57
N SER A 48 2.32 10.40 12.40
CA SER A 48 3.09 9.52 11.53
C SER A 48 4.59 9.80 11.70
N ILE A 49 5.40 8.97 11.04
CA ILE A 49 6.86 9.11 10.95
C ILE A 49 7.30 10.56 10.67
N ILE A 50 6.60 11.24 9.77
CA ILE A 50 6.67 12.70 9.59
C ILE A 50 5.26 13.26 9.80
N PRO A 51 4.98 13.97 10.92
CA PRO A 51 3.65 14.51 11.19
C PRO A 51 3.23 15.58 10.18
N LYS A 52 1.93 15.62 9.84
CA LYS A 52 1.40 16.60 8.87
C LYS A 52 1.41 18.05 9.37
N GLN A 53 1.23 18.26 10.67
CA GLN A 53 1.11 19.59 11.30
C GLN A 53 2.45 20.06 11.88
N LEU A 54 3.59 19.55 11.39
CA LEU A 54 4.89 19.85 12.00
C LEU A 54 5.23 21.34 11.94
N GLU A 55 4.81 22.03 10.88
CA GLU A 55 4.94 23.48 10.75
C GLU A 55 4.21 24.27 11.83
N ASN A 56 3.07 23.77 12.33
CA ASN A 56 2.33 24.42 13.42
C ASN A 56 3.07 24.28 14.75
N LEU A 57 3.73 23.14 14.97
CA LEU A 57 4.58 22.98 16.15
C LEU A 57 5.80 23.90 16.04
N ALA A 58 6.47 23.91 14.89
CA ALA A 58 7.64 24.76 14.65
C ALA A 58 7.35 26.25 14.84
N SER A 59 6.17 26.74 14.44
CA SER A 59 5.77 28.14 14.62
C SER A 59 5.37 28.52 16.03
N ARG A 60 5.08 27.53 16.89
CA ARG A 60 4.73 27.72 18.30
C ARG A 60 5.94 27.64 19.23
N LEU A 61 7.00 26.97 18.80
CA LEU A 61 8.26 26.90 19.52
C LEU A 61 8.95 28.28 19.54
N PRO A 62 9.73 28.60 20.59
CA PRO A 62 10.55 29.79 20.61
C PRO A 62 11.53 29.82 19.43
N GLY A 63 11.88 31.01 18.94
CA GLY A 63 12.85 31.17 17.85
C GLY A 63 12.24 31.25 16.45
N VAL A 64 13.06 30.95 15.44
CA VAL A 64 12.70 31.07 14.02
C VAL A 64 11.98 29.80 13.56
N LYS A 65 10.78 29.94 12.97
CA LYS A 65 9.94 28.82 12.51
C LYS A 65 10.73 27.87 11.61
N GLU A 66 11.50 28.42 10.67
CA GLU A 66 12.24 27.67 9.66
C GLU A 66 13.32 26.79 10.30
N SER A 67 14.08 27.35 11.25
CA SER A 67 15.09 26.63 12.03
C SER A 67 14.47 25.53 12.89
N ASN A 68 13.38 25.84 13.59
CA ASN A 68 12.66 24.86 14.41
C ASN A 68 12.14 23.69 13.57
N LEU A 69 11.60 23.97 12.39
CA LEU A 69 11.11 22.93 11.49
C LEU A 69 12.24 22.04 10.98
N ALA A 70 13.34 22.65 10.53
CA ALA A 70 14.51 21.92 10.05
C ALA A 70 15.08 21.00 11.14
N GLU A 71 15.26 21.52 12.36
CA GLU A 71 15.71 20.75 13.51
C GLU A 71 14.75 19.58 13.78
N LEU A 72 13.45 19.83 13.96
CA LEU A 72 12.47 18.77 14.24
C LEU A 72 12.48 17.67 13.18
N LEU A 73 12.59 18.02 11.90
CA LEU A 73 12.71 17.06 10.81
C LEU A 73 13.99 16.23 10.93
N GLU A 74 15.11 16.88 11.20
CA GLU A 74 16.43 16.28 11.25
C GLU A 74 16.64 15.38 12.47
N ILE A 75 16.21 15.79 13.66
CA ILE A 75 16.54 15.08 14.91
C ILE A 75 15.39 14.21 15.43
N ASN A 76 14.12 14.56 15.15
CA ASN A 76 12.96 13.87 15.73
C ASN A 76 12.13 13.06 14.74
N THR A 77 12.37 13.15 13.43
CA THR A 77 11.67 12.31 12.43
C THR A 77 12.61 11.37 11.70
N THR A 78 12.09 10.32 11.06
CA THR A 78 12.94 9.45 10.22
C THR A 78 13.15 10.03 8.82
N PHE A 79 12.80 11.30 8.56
CA PHE A 79 13.03 11.97 7.28
C PHE A 79 14.47 11.83 6.77
N PRO A 80 15.53 11.92 7.61
CA PRO A 80 16.91 11.72 7.16
C PRO A 80 17.15 10.37 6.46
N ALA A 81 16.45 9.31 6.86
CA ALA A 81 16.56 8.00 6.20
C ALA A 81 15.94 7.98 4.79
N TYR A 82 14.93 8.82 4.53
CA TYR A 82 14.29 8.93 3.22
C TYR A 82 15.02 9.88 2.28
N LYS A 83 15.64 10.93 2.83
CA LYS A 83 16.26 12.06 2.12
C LYS A 83 17.14 11.66 0.92
N PRO A 84 18.09 10.70 1.01
CA PRO A 84 18.90 10.33 -0.15
C PRO A 84 18.14 9.57 -1.26
N PHE A 85 16.92 9.11 -1.01
CA PHE A 85 16.15 8.24 -1.92
C PHE A 85 14.94 8.92 -2.57
N ILE A 86 14.55 10.11 -2.12
CA ILE A 86 13.35 10.82 -2.59
C ILE A 86 13.56 11.64 -3.86
N GLY A 87 14.75 11.66 -4.46
CA GLY A 87 15.04 12.48 -5.65
C GLY A 87 15.05 13.98 -5.38
N LEU A 88 15.43 14.79 -6.37
CA LEU A 88 15.36 16.24 -6.28
C LEU A 88 14.03 16.79 -6.84
N SER A 89 13.51 17.85 -6.22
CA SER A 89 12.51 18.70 -6.85
C SER A 89 13.15 19.48 -8.01
N LYS A 90 12.41 19.61 -9.12
CA LYS A 90 12.85 20.39 -10.29
C LYS A 90 12.44 21.87 -10.22
N GLU A 91 11.67 22.24 -9.20
CA GLU A 91 11.19 23.61 -9.05
C GLU A 91 12.26 24.49 -8.39
N PRO A 92 12.66 25.61 -9.02
CA PRO A 92 13.54 26.57 -8.38
C PRO A 92 12.78 27.20 -7.21
N SER A 93 13.26 26.94 -6.01
CA SER A 93 12.60 27.37 -4.78
C SER A 93 13.65 27.73 -3.74
N LYS A 94 13.27 28.57 -2.76
CA LYS A 94 14.16 28.91 -1.65
C LYS A 94 14.52 27.63 -0.88
N GLU A 95 15.62 27.65 -0.16
CA GLU A 95 16.11 26.48 0.60
C GLU A 95 15.05 25.90 1.54
N PHE A 96 14.23 26.76 2.16
CA PHE A 96 13.12 26.33 3.01
C PHE A 96 11.99 25.61 2.23
N ASP A 97 11.59 26.16 1.09
CA ASP A 97 10.57 25.57 0.21
C ASP A 97 11.03 24.21 -0.33
N LYS A 98 12.35 24.06 -0.54
CA LYS A 98 12.97 22.79 -0.93
C LYS A 98 12.78 21.71 0.14
N VAL A 99 12.99 22.02 1.42
CA VAL A 99 12.77 21.07 2.53
C VAL A 99 11.31 20.60 2.57
N LEU A 100 10.35 21.50 2.42
CA LEU A 100 8.93 21.15 2.37
C LEU A 100 8.58 20.30 1.15
N SER A 101 9.15 20.62 -0.01
CA SER A 101 9.00 19.83 -1.24
C SER A 101 9.54 18.41 -1.07
N ASP A 102 10.71 18.26 -0.46
CA ASP A 102 11.34 16.98 -0.17
C ASP A 102 10.51 16.15 0.83
N VAL A 103 9.96 16.77 1.88
CA VAL A 103 9.05 16.10 2.82
C VAL A 103 7.77 15.62 2.11
N ALA A 104 7.21 16.42 1.19
CA ALA A 104 6.01 16.06 0.44
C ALA A 104 6.22 14.85 -0.49
N ARG A 105 7.48 14.58 -0.86
CA ARG A 105 7.92 13.49 -1.72
C ARG A 105 8.03 12.15 -0.98
N VAL A 106 8.01 12.12 0.36
CA VAL A 106 8.09 10.88 1.15
C VAL A 106 6.81 10.03 0.98
N PRO A 107 6.93 8.73 0.62
CA PRO A 107 5.77 7.84 0.49
C PRO A 107 4.99 7.64 1.79
N ARG A 108 3.80 8.26 1.91
CA ARG A 108 2.97 8.18 3.14
C ARG A 108 2.30 6.82 3.40
N ARG A 109 2.35 5.89 2.43
CA ARG A 109 1.66 4.58 2.49
C ARG A 109 2.52 3.42 3.00
N GLU A 110 3.82 3.62 3.18
CA GLU A 110 4.75 2.53 3.60
C GLU A 110 4.60 2.09 5.06
N GLY A 111 3.92 2.87 5.90
CA GLY A 111 3.62 2.48 7.28
C GLY A 111 2.25 1.80 7.39
N THR A 112 2.10 0.51 7.06
CA THR A 112 0.86 -0.24 7.30
C THR A 112 0.76 -0.77 8.74
N ARG A 113 -0.26 -0.23 9.44
CA ARG A 113 -1.01 -0.70 10.62
C ARG A 113 -0.30 -1.19 11.91
N ASN A 114 0.74 -2.02 11.91
CA ASN A 114 1.26 -2.63 13.15
C ASN A 114 2.78 -2.49 13.41
N SER A 115 3.56 -1.91 12.49
CA SER A 115 5.03 -1.87 12.59
C SER A 115 5.63 -0.55 13.10
N ARG A 116 4.81 0.33 13.71
CA ARG A 116 5.18 1.76 13.91
C ARG A 116 5.83 2.11 15.25
N ALA A 117 5.74 1.24 16.25
CA ALA A 117 6.31 1.51 17.57
C ALA A 117 7.04 0.26 18.03
N LYS A 118 8.35 0.37 18.18
CA LYS A 118 9.24 -0.75 18.49
C LYS A 118 10.19 -0.38 19.61
N ILE A 119 10.38 -1.30 20.55
CA ILE A 119 11.26 -1.10 21.71
C ILE A 119 12.28 -2.22 21.81
N CYS A 120 13.40 -1.90 22.42
CA CYS A 120 14.38 -2.84 22.92
C CYS A 120 14.38 -2.72 24.45
N LEU A 121 14.30 -3.86 25.16
CA LEU A 121 14.23 -3.85 26.62
C LEU A 121 15.55 -3.38 27.23
N ALA A 122 16.69 -3.72 26.63
CA ALA A 122 17.98 -3.16 27.04
C ALA A 122 18.06 -1.64 26.83
N CYS A 123 17.48 -1.08 25.75
CA CYS A 123 17.38 0.38 25.58
C CYS A 123 16.58 1.01 26.72
N VAL A 124 15.39 0.46 27.03
CA VAL A 124 14.56 0.98 28.13
C VAL A 124 15.35 1.06 29.44
N GLN A 125 16.12 0.01 29.77
CA GLN A 125 16.94 0.02 30.98
C GLN A 125 18.13 0.99 30.90
N ALA A 126 18.86 0.99 29.78
CA ALA A 126 20.00 1.89 29.60
C ALA A 126 19.58 3.36 29.64
N ASP A 127 18.50 3.72 28.98
CA ASP A 127 17.96 5.09 28.93
C ASP A 127 17.51 5.57 30.32
N LEU A 128 16.96 4.69 31.15
CA LEU A 128 16.61 5.02 32.54
C LEU A 128 17.85 5.29 33.40
N ILE A 129 18.91 4.51 33.21
CA ILE A 129 20.16 4.67 33.97
C ILE A 129 20.92 5.93 33.50
N GLU A 130 20.98 6.16 32.20
CA GLU A 130 21.80 7.22 31.59
C GLU A 130 21.10 8.59 31.60
N CYS A 131 19.80 8.61 31.30
CA CYS A 131 19.04 9.85 31.05
C CYS A 131 17.91 10.07 32.06
N GLY A 132 17.63 9.11 32.94
CA GLY A 132 16.53 9.17 33.90
C GLY A 132 15.13 8.98 33.29
N TYR A 133 15.03 8.71 31.99
CA TYR A 133 13.76 8.51 31.29
C TYR A 133 13.94 7.61 30.07
N ALA A 134 13.13 6.55 29.96
CA ALA A 134 13.08 5.71 28.77
C ALA A 134 12.23 6.33 27.67
N TYR A 135 12.78 6.42 26.46
CA TYR A 135 12.12 7.07 25.32
C TYR A 135 12.13 6.19 24.07
N TRP A 136 11.29 6.54 23.09
CA TRP A 136 11.20 5.76 21.86
C TRP A 136 12.27 6.18 20.87
N HIS A 137 13.21 5.27 20.61
CA HIS A 137 14.30 5.41 19.63
C HIS A 137 13.77 5.41 18.19
N ARG A 138 14.27 6.33 17.38
CA ARG A 138 13.81 6.64 16.04
C ARG A 138 14.33 5.66 15.01
N ALA A 139 15.55 5.15 15.18
CA ALA A 139 16.08 4.08 14.34
C ALA A 139 15.22 2.80 14.40
N HIS A 140 14.64 2.46 15.56
CA HIS A 140 13.74 1.31 15.69
C HIS A 140 12.47 1.44 14.84
N HIS A 141 12.07 2.66 14.48
CA HIS A 141 10.82 2.94 13.78
C HIS A 141 10.99 3.00 12.25
N VAL A 142 12.23 2.89 11.74
CA VAL A 142 12.47 2.86 10.30
C VAL A 142 11.93 1.55 9.70
N PRO A 143 11.27 1.60 8.52
CA PRO A 143 10.80 0.41 7.84
C PRO A 143 11.89 -0.66 7.66
N GLY A 144 11.53 -1.89 8.00
CA GLY A 144 12.41 -3.06 7.89
C GLY A 144 13.34 -3.30 9.07
N VAL A 145 13.52 -2.35 10.00
CA VAL A 145 14.39 -2.57 11.18
C VAL A 145 13.70 -3.51 12.16
N THR A 146 14.28 -4.68 12.42
CA THR A 146 13.75 -5.68 13.38
C THR A 146 14.66 -5.94 14.57
N ALA A 147 15.87 -5.40 14.54
CA ALA A 147 16.84 -5.49 15.63
C ALA A 147 17.20 -4.11 16.16
N CYS A 148 17.62 -4.06 17.43
CA CYS A 148 18.20 -2.88 18.03
C CYS A 148 19.62 -2.66 17.48
N TRP A 149 19.90 -1.46 16.98
CA TRP A 149 21.25 -1.10 16.50
C TRP A 149 22.28 -1.06 17.65
N ARG A 150 21.83 -0.69 18.85
CA ARG A 150 22.66 -0.53 20.05
C ARG A 150 22.97 -1.87 20.73
N HIS A 151 21.95 -2.68 20.98
CA HIS A 151 22.06 -3.90 21.78
C HIS A 151 22.00 -5.20 20.97
N GLY A 152 21.58 -5.17 19.70
CA GLY A 152 21.42 -6.37 18.87
C GLY A 152 20.22 -7.26 19.25
N GLU A 153 19.34 -6.80 20.13
CA GLU A 153 18.13 -7.54 20.53
C GLU A 153 17.01 -7.42 19.49
N GLU A 154 16.17 -8.45 19.37
CA GLU A 154 14.94 -8.38 18.59
C GLU A 154 13.98 -7.33 19.17
N LEU A 155 13.40 -6.51 18.29
CA LEU A 155 12.52 -5.43 18.69
C LEU A 155 11.09 -5.91 18.97
N LEU A 156 10.52 -5.47 20.08
CA LEU A 156 9.13 -5.75 20.45
C LEU A 156 8.21 -4.66 19.90
N GLN A 157 7.11 -5.07 19.27
CA GLN A 157 6.05 -4.18 18.74
C GLN A 157 4.74 -4.22 19.56
N SER A 158 4.65 -5.17 20.48
CA SER A 158 3.52 -5.40 21.37
C SER A 158 4.01 -6.03 22.66
N CYS A 159 3.16 -6.00 23.70
CA CYS A 159 3.39 -6.72 24.94
C CYS A 159 3.64 -8.21 24.65
N PRO A 160 4.73 -8.82 25.14
CA PRO A 160 5.03 -10.23 24.90
C PRO A 160 4.07 -11.17 25.64
N ASN A 161 3.37 -10.69 26.69
CA ASN A 161 2.46 -11.52 27.48
C ASN A 161 1.04 -11.58 26.88
N CYS A 162 0.44 -10.43 26.55
CA CYS A 162 -0.95 -10.35 26.08
C CYS A 162 -1.10 -9.87 24.62
N SER A 163 0.00 -9.66 23.90
CA SER A 163 0.02 -9.12 22.53
C SER A 163 -0.64 -7.74 22.37
N HIS A 164 -0.86 -7.00 23.46
CA HIS A 164 -1.38 -5.63 23.39
C HIS A 164 -0.40 -4.73 22.62
N PRO A 165 -0.81 -4.09 21.51
CA PRO A 165 0.10 -3.33 20.67
C PRO A 165 0.55 -2.04 21.36
N PHE A 166 1.81 -1.65 21.16
CA PHE A 166 2.30 -0.39 21.70
C PHE A 166 1.78 0.82 20.92
N TYR A 167 1.66 0.69 19.60
CA TYR A 167 1.10 1.72 18.74
C TYR A 167 -0.43 1.61 18.68
N ARG A 168 -1.12 2.74 18.91
CA ARG A 168 -2.56 2.87 18.68
C ARG A 168 -2.84 4.08 17.81
N LYS A 169 -3.73 3.94 16.82
CA LYS A 169 -4.08 5.03 15.90
C LYS A 169 -4.72 6.18 16.70
N ASN A 170 -4.29 7.41 16.45
CA ASN A 170 -4.77 8.64 17.08
C ASN A 170 -4.62 8.68 18.61
N ARG A 171 -3.66 7.95 19.17
CA ARG A 171 -3.27 8.00 20.58
C ARG A 171 -1.79 8.33 20.70
N LEU A 172 -1.39 8.90 21.83
CA LEU A 172 0.01 9.03 22.21
C LEU A 172 0.63 7.65 22.44
N LEU A 173 1.96 7.57 22.32
CA LEU A 173 2.67 6.36 22.71
C LEU A 173 2.60 6.20 24.23
N PRO A 174 2.51 4.96 24.75
CA PRO A 174 2.59 4.74 26.18
C PRO A 174 3.98 5.12 26.71
N GLY A 175 4.05 5.49 27.99
CA GLY A 175 5.32 5.59 28.70
C GLY A 175 5.97 4.21 28.73
N LEU A 176 7.29 4.16 28.49
CA LEU A 176 8.01 2.88 28.44
C LEU A 176 8.18 2.24 29.82
N THR A 177 7.94 3.01 30.88
CA THR A 177 7.90 2.56 32.27
C THR A 177 6.50 2.13 32.71
N ASP A 178 5.46 2.41 31.91
CA ASP A 178 4.08 2.11 32.29
C ASP A 178 3.83 0.60 32.23
N ASP A 179 3.02 0.12 33.18
CA ASP A 179 2.53 -1.26 33.14
C ASP A 179 1.55 -1.45 31.99
N CYS A 180 1.71 -2.57 31.27
CA CYS A 180 0.67 -3.07 30.39
C CYS A 180 -0.56 -3.48 31.22
N ALA A 181 -1.74 -3.46 30.62
CA ALA A 181 -2.99 -3.88 31.26
C ALA A 181 -2.96 -5.33 31.83
N CYS A 182 -2.03 -6.17 31.37
CA CYS A 182 -1.82 -7.52 31.90
C CYS A 182 -0.73 -7.60 33.00
N GLY A 183 -0.23 -6.46 33.50
CA GLY A 183 0.83 -6.37 34.52
C GLY A 183 2.27 -6.54 34.02
N TRP A 184 2.47 -6.70 32.70
CA TRP A 184 3.82 -6.75 32.11
C TRP A 184 4.44 -5.36 32.05
N ASN A 185 5.74 -5.25 32.34
CA ASN A 185 6.49 -3.99 32.33
C ASN A 185 7.84 -4.18 31.63
N ALA A 186 8.24 -3.22 30.80
CA ALA A 186 9.49 -3.28 30.03
C ALA A 186 10.76 -3.12 30.88
N VAL A 187 10.66 -2.57 32.09
CA VAL A 187 11.78 -2.37 33.03
C VAL A 187 12.11 -3.66 33.77
N LYS A 188 11.11 -4.53 34.00
CA LYS A 188 11.29 -5.79 34.73
C LYS A 188 12.21 -6.74 33.97
N PRO A 189 12.98 -7.59 34.69
CA PRO A 189 13.79 -8.62 34.05
C PRO A 189 12.92 -9.51 33.15
N ALA A 190 13.30 -9.61 31.89
CA ALA A 190 12.60 -10.43 30.90
C ALA A 190 13.63 -11.14 30.03
N ASN A 191 13.22 -12.28 29.45
CA ASN A 191 14.04 -12.98 28.46
C ASN A 191 14.23 -12.08 27.23
N ARG A 192 15.49 -11.88 26.86
CA ARG A 192 15.88 -11.08 25.71
C ARG A 192 16.34 -12.00 24.60
N SER A 193 15.78 -11.82 23.41
CA SER A 193 16.19 -12.58 22.23
C SER A 193 17.19 -11.73 21.45
N LEU A 194 18.37 -12.29 21.18
CA LEU A 194 19.30 -11.67 20.24
C LEU A 194 18.81 -11.88 18.81
N ALA A 195 18.87 -10.81 18.02
CA ALA A 195 18.62 -10.89 16.59
C ALA A 195 19.83 -11.53 15.88
N SER A 196 19.63 -11.94 14.63
CA SER A 196 20.74 -12.40 13.78
C SER A 196 21.77 -11.28 13.52
N ASN A 197 22.99 -11.67 13.17
CA ASN A 197 24.05 -10.71 12.85
C ASN A 197 23.68 -9.82 11.66
N GLU A 198 22.98 -10.38 10.67
CA GLU A 198 22.54 -9.66 9.47
C GLU A 198 21.42 -8.66 9.79
N GLU A 199 20.48 -9.01 10.68
CA GLU A 199 19.47 -8.06 11.19
C GLU A 199 20.12 -6.92 11.97
N ARG A 200 21.15 -7.22 12.78
CA ARG A 200 21.92 -6.19 13.51
C ARG A 200 22.72 -5.30 12.56
N GLU A 201 23.40 -5.88 11.57
CA GLU A 201 24.15 -5.14 10.54
C GLU A 201 23.22 -4.17 9.79
N PHE A 202 22.02 -4.64 9.43
CA PHE A 202 20.97 -3.79 8.85
C PHE A 202 20.55 -2.66 9.79
N ALA A 203 20.28 -2.95 11.06
CA ALA A 203 19.88 -1.94 12.04
C ALA A 203 20.96 -0.86 12.25
N VAL A 204 22.23 -1.27 12.37
CA VAL A 204 23.38 -0.34 12.50
C VAL A 204 23.50 0.54 11.27
N PHE A 205 23.47 -0.05 10.06
CA PHE A 205 23.51 0.71 8.82
C PHE A 205 22.38 1.75 8.74
N VAL A 206 21.16 1.38 9.12
CA VAL A 206 20.02 2.30 9.13
C VAL A 206 20.18 3.43 10.13
N ASN A 207 20.68 3.15 11.34
CA ASN A 207 21.00 4.17 12.31
C ASN A 207 22.06 5.13 11.77
N ASP A 208 23.14 4.63 11.17
CA ASP A 208 24.19 5.47 10.60
C ASP A 208 23.66 6.39 9.49
N ILE A 209 22.77 5.90 8.62
CA ILE A 209 22.12 6.72 7.59
C ILE A 209 21.27 7.83 8.22
N LEU A 210 20.54 7.53 9.31
CA LEU A 210 19.77 8.54 10.05
C LEU A 210 20.67 9.62 10.66
N GLN A 211 21.78 9.23 11.29
CA GLN A 211 22.68 10.17 11.98
C GLN A 211 23.49 11.03 11.00
N ARG A 212 23.87 10.49 9.84
CA ARG A 212 24.63 11.23 8.82
C ARG A 212 23.83 12.31 8.10
N ASN A 213 22.49 12.23 8.11
CA ASN A 213 21.59 13.20 7.47
C ASN A 213 21.97 13.56 6.02
N LEU A 214 22.25 12.52 5.21
CA LEU A 214 22.69 12.65 3.83
C LEU A 214 21.80 13.61 3.02
N PRO A 215 22.35 14.40 2.09
CA PRO A 215 21.57 15.33 1.29
C PRO A 215 20.61 14.60 0.35
N SER A 216 19.59 15.31 -0.13
CA SER A 216 18.72 14.80 -1.19
C SER A 216 19.53 14.63 -2.47
N ILE A 217 19.44 13.45 -3.10
CA ILE A 217 20.22 13.09 -4.29
C ILE A 217 19.31 12.98 -5.51
N ASP A 218 19.79 13.40 -6.68
CA ASP A 218 19.05 13.17 -7.93
C ASP A 218 18.91 11.67 -8.22
N TYR A 219 17.74 11.24 -8.68
CA TYR A 219 17.47 9.83 -8.91
C TYR A 219 18.41 9.21 -9.97
N THR A 220 18.91 10.01 -10.93
CA THR A 220 19.86 9.54 -11.94
C THR A 220 21.22 9.25 -11.32
N VAL A 221 21.67 10.08 -10.39
CA VAL A 221 22.90 9.90 -9.61
C VAL A 221 22.78 8.65 -8.75
N LEU A 222 21.69 8.50 -7.99
CA LEU A 222 21.45 7.30 -7.18
C LEU A 222 21.42 6.02 -8.03
N ALA A 223 20.73 6.04 -9.16
CA ALA A 223 20.67 4.90 -10.07
C ALA A 223 22.04 4.59 -10.70
N ALA A 224 22.84 5.60 -11.03
CA ALA A 224 24.19 5.43 -11.55
C ALA A 224 25.13 4.84 -10.48
N CYS A 225 25.03 5.32 -9.25
CA CYS A 225 25.75 4.82 -8.08
C CYS A 225 25.50 3.31 -7.88
N TYR A 226 24.23 2.89 -7.83
CA TYR A 226 23.87 1.47 -7.75
C TYR A 226 24.39 0.66 -8.94
N ARG A 227 24.26 1.16 -10.17
CA ARG A 227 24.72 0.45 -11.37
C ARG A 227 26.24 0.28 -11.38
N ARG A 228 27.00 1.33 -11.05
CA ARG A 228 28.47 1.29 -11.06
C ARG A 228 28.99 0.35 -9.98
N GLN A 229 28.44 0.45 -8.77
CA GLN A 229 28.84 -0.45 -7.68
C GLN A 229 28.46 -1.90 -7.96
N ALA A 230 27.26 -2.15 -8.50
CA ALA A 230 26.85 -3.50 -8.88
C ALA A 230 27.74 -4.09 -9.99
N LYS A 231 28.11 -3.28 -11.00
CA LYS A 231 29.04 -3.69 -12.07
C LYS A 231 30.43 -4.02 -11.52
N LYS A 232 30.95 -3.20 -10.60
CA LYS A 232 32.24 -3.41 -9.93
C LYS A 232 32.29 -4.74 -9.17
N GLN A 233 31.15 -5.18 -8.63
CA GLN A 233 31.02 -6.47 -7.94
C GLN A 233 30.61 -7.64 -8.85
N GLY A 234 30.59 -7.45 -10.18
CA GLY A 234 30.30 -8.51 -11.15
C GLY A 234 28.81 -8.80 -11.37
N PHE A 235 27.88 -8.00 -10.83
CA PHE A 235 26.45 -8.15 -11.07
C PHE A 235 26.04 -7.58 -12.44
N VAL A 236 26.45 -8.27 -13.50
CA VAL A 236 26.26 -7.86 -14.90
C VAL A 236 25.37 -8.84 -15.68
N HIS A 237 24.59 -8.28 -16.60
CA HIS A 237 23.84 -9.00 -17.63
C HIS A 237 23.99 -8.26 -18.97
N GLY A 238 24.99 -8.67 -19.76
CA GLY A 238 25.45 -7.89 -20.91
C GLY A 238 25.89 -6.49 -20.49
N ASN A 239 25.37 -5.46 -21.15
CA ASN A 239 25.66 -4.06 -20.83
C ASN A 239 24.84 -3.52 -19.62
N LEU A 240 23.83 -4.28 -19.17
CA LEU A 240 22.90 -3.90 -18.12
C LEU A 240 23.30 -4.48 -16.75
N ILE A 241 22.69 -3.96 -15.69
CA ILE A 241 22.81 -4.52 -14.34
C ILE A 241 22.08 -5.88 -14.28
N GLY A 242 22.76 -6.90 -13.76
CA GLY A 242 22.18 -8.22 -13.53
C GLY A 242 21.34 -8.24 -12.25
N THR A 243 20.16 -7.61 -12.27
CA THR A 243 19.29 -7.49 -11.07
C THR A 243 18.92 -8.83 -10.45
N ALA A 244 18.73 -9.88 -11.25
CA ALA A 244 18.48 -11.23 -10.75
C ALA A 244 19.68 -11.81 -9.98
N LYS A 245 20.92 -11.59 -10.47
CA LYS A 245 22.14 -12.02 -9.78
C LYS A 245 22.35 -11.25 -8.48
N LEU A 246 22.19 -9.93 -8.53
CA LEU A 246 22.27 -9.07 -7.35
C LEU A 246 21.23 -9.51 -6.30
N PHE A 247 19.98 -9.74 -6.72
CA PHE A 247 18.95 -10.19 -5.80
C PHE A 247 19.22 -11.58 -5.21
N SER A 248 19.76 -12.52 -6.01
CA SER A 248 20.20 -13.81 -5.48
C SER A 248 21.27 -13.62 -4.41
N SER A 249 22.28 -12.78 -4.66
CA SER A 249 23.35 -12.53 -3.67
C SER A 249 22.83 -11.88 -2.38
N ILE A 250 21.85 -10.97 -2.47
CA ILE A 250 21.16 -10.42 -1.29
C ILE A 250 20.43 -11.54 -0.53
N ARG A 251 19.71 -12.42 -1.23
CA ARG A 251 19.02 -13.56 -0.63
C ARG A 251 19.98 -14.56 0.01
N ASP A 252 21.16 -14.76 -0.58
CA ASP A 252 22.16 -15.67 -0.04
C ASP A 252 22.78 -15.09 1.24
N LYS A 253 23.01 -13.76 1.30
CA LYS A 253 23.50 -13.09 2.52
C LYS A 253 22.44 -13.00 3.63
N PHE A 254 21.23 -12.54 3.31
CA PHE A 254 20.21 -12.22 4.32
C PHE A 254 19.21 -13.36 4.55
N SER A 255 19.17 -14.41 3.73
CA SER A 255 18.12 -15.45 3.76
C SER A 255 16.69 -14.94 3.50
N ASP A 256 15.81 -15.84 3.04
CA ASP A 256 14.39 -15.51 2.82
C ASP A 256 13.66 -15.09 4.12
N LYS A 257 14.10 -15.62 5.28
CA LYS A 257 13.49 -15.34 6.57
C LYS A 257 13.69 -13.87 6.97
N ILE A 258 14.91 -13.35 6.85
CA ILE A 258 15.20 -11.95 7.22
C ILE A 258 14.61 -10.98 6.19
N ILE A 259 14.71 -11.29 4.89
CA ILE A 259 14.10 -10.43 3.85
C ILE A 259 12.58 -10.32 4.07
N SER A 260 11.91 -11.40 4.49
CA SER A 260 10.48 -11.36 4.82
C SER A 260 10.18 -10.52 6.07
N LYS A 261 11.10 -10.44 7.03
CA LYS A 261 10.99 -9.52 8.18
C LYS A 261 11.17 -8.05 7.74
N ILE A 262 12.11 -7.79 6.82
CA ILE A 262 12.46 -6.43 6.34
C ILE A 262 11.40 -5.88 5.37
N ASP A 263 10.91 -6.69 4.44
CA ASP A 263 9.98 -6.30 3.37
C ASP A 263 8.68 -7.12 3.42
N LEU A 264 7.61 -6.47 3.89
CA LEU A 264 6.27 -7.08 3.96
C LEU A 264 5.71 -7.50 2.59
N ALA A 265 6.09 -6.83 1.50
CA ALA A 265 5.67 -7.24 0.16
C ALA A 265 6.37 -8.55 -0.24
N TYR A 266 7.63 -8.74 0.18
CA TYR A 266 8.35 -9.99 0.01
C TYR A 266 7.70 -11.13 0.81
N ALA A 267 7.35 -10.87 2.07
CA ALA A 267 6.63 -11.81 2.92
C ALA A 267 5.27 -12.23 2.32
N ALA A 268 4.59 -11.33 1.62
CA ALA A 268 3.34 -11.59 0.91
C ALA A 268 3.52 -12.37 -0.42
N GLY A 269 4.73 -12.80 -0.75
CA GLY A 269 5.02 -13.57 -1.97
C GLY A 269 5.22 -12.73 -3.23
N ILE A 270 5.28 -11.40 -3.11
CA ILE A 270 5.52 -10.50 -4.25
C ILE A 270 7.03 -10.39 -4.49
N ARG A 271 7.56 -11.30 -5.33
CA ARG A 271 9.01 -11.46 -5.56
C ARG A 271 9.49 -11.03 -6.94
N SER A 272 8.57 -10.87 -7.90
CA SER A 272 8.92 -10.45 -9.27
C SER A 272 9.41 -9.00 -9.28
N GLN A 273 10.48 -8.74 -10.05
CA GLN A 273 11.07 -7.40 -10.21
C GLN A 273 11.34 -6.71 -8.86
N TRP A 274 11.93 -7.42 -7.89
CA TRP A 274 12.14 -6.89 -6.54
C TRP A 274 13.05 -5.64 -6.53
N ILE A 275 14.12 -5.65 -7.34
CA ILE A 275 14.98 -4.50 -7.62
C ILE A 275 14.46 -3.76 -8.84
N ARG A 276 13.98 -2.52 -8.64
CA ARG A 276 13.49 -1.65 -9.72
C ARG A 276 14.28 -0.37 -9.72
N LEU A 277 14.99 -0.12 -10.82
CA LEU A 277 15.65 1.17 -11.08
C LEU A 277 14.83 2.06 -12.03
N SER A 278 13.59 1.67 -12.31
CA SER A 278 12.60 2.50 -13.00
C SER A 278 12.16 3.64 -12.10
N THR A 279 11.68 4.72 -12.72
CA THR A 279 11.38 5.94 -12.00
C THR A 279 9.90 6.31 -12.07
N THR A 280 9.35 6.76 -10.95
CA THR A 280 7.99 7.30 -10.86
C THR A 280 8.08 8.66 -10.17
N ARG A 281 7.55 9.72 -10.79
CA ARG A 281 7.55 11.10 -10.25
C ARG A 281 8.94 11.63 -9.86
N GLY A 282 9.98 11.24 -10.60
CA GLY A 282 11.37 11.65 -10.35
C GLY A 282 12.01 10.96 -9.15
N GLN A 283 11.48 9.82 -8.72
CA GLN A 283 12.04 8.93 -7.68
C GLN A 283 12.25 7.55 -8.26
N ILE A 284 13.18 6.78 -7.70
CA ILE A 284 13.26 5.35 -8.00
C ILE A 284 12.03 4.66 -7.37
N ASP A 285 11.31 3.85 -8.15
CA ASP A 285 10.09 3.16 -7.70
C ASP A 285 10.42 1.96 -6.80
N MET A 286 10.81 2.23 -5.56
CA MET A 286 11.21 1.20 -4.62
C MET A 286 10.96 1.63 -3.16
N PRO A 287 10.47 0.72 -2.29
CA PRO A 287 10.29 1.04 -0.88
C PRO A 287 11.60 1.35 -0.16
N LEU A 288 11.54 2.19 0.89
CA LEU A 288 12.73 2.58 1.66
C LEU A 288 13.52 1.37 2.18
N ALA A 289 12.86 0.35 2.71
CA ALA A 289 13.53 -0.84 3.24
C ALA A 289 14.40 -1.55 2.19
N ARG A 290 13.97 -1.56 0.92
CA ARG A 290 14.76 -2.13 -0.19
C ARG A 290 15.93 -1.23 -0.57
N HIS A 291 15.73 0.09 -0.57
CA HIS A 291 16.83 1.05 -0.78
C HIS A 291 17.94 0.85 0.25
N LEU A 292 17.58 0.77 1.52
CA LEU A 292 18.51 0.54 2.62
C LEU A 292 19.21 -0.81 2.49
N LEU A 293 18.48 -1.89 2.18
CA LEU A 293 19.05 -3.23 2.07
C LEU A 293 20.02 -3.37 0.88
N ILE A 294 19.67 -2.79 -0.28
CA ILE A 294 20.55 -2.74 -1.45
C ILE A 294 21.78 -1.89 -1.17
N SER A 295 21.62 -0.75 -0.48
CA SER A 295 22.74 0.11 -0.12
C SER A 295 23.70 -0.60 0.84
N LEU A 296 23.17 -1.26 1.86
CA LEU A 296 24.01 -2.08 2.76
C LEU A 296 24.75 -3.18 1.98
N HIS A 297 24.05 -3.93 1.13
CA HIS A 297 24.68 -5.02 0.40
C HIS A 297 25.77 -4.56 -0.58
N LEU A 298 25.51 -3.46 -1.32
CA LEU A 298 26.46 -2.95 -2.32
C LEU A 298 27.63 -2.17 -1.72
N PHE A 299 27.43 -1.44 -0.61
CA PHE A 299 28.45 -0.54 -0.07
C PHE A 299 29.04 -1.00 1.27
N GLY A 300 28.37 -1.90 1.98
CA GLY A 300 28.80 -2.48 3.25
C GLY A 300 28.62 -1.56 4.47
N CYS A 301 28.78 -0.25 4.32
CA CYS A 301 28.53 0.72 5.39
C CYS A 301 28.04 2.08 4.84
N ALA A 302 27.44 2.88 5.72
CA ALA A 302 26.88 4.18 5.36
C ALA A 302 27.94 5.17 4.86
N GLU A 303 29.16 5.11 5.39
CA GLU A 303 30.29 5.95 4.95
C GLU A 303 30.67 5.71 3.49
N LYS A 304 30.83 4.44 3.11
CA LYS A 304 31.15 4.06 1.72
C LYS A 304 30.02 4.45 0.78
N PHE A 305 28.78 4.30 1.22
CA PHE A 305 27.61 4.72 0.44
C PHE A 305 27.61 6.23 0.21
N GLU A 306 27.80 7.03 1.26
CA GLU A 306 27.89 8.49 1.19
C GLU A 306 29.01 8.95 0.25
N LYS A 307 30.21 8.38 0.41
CA LYS A 307 31.36 8.71 -0.44
C LYS A 307 31.06 8.43 -1.92
N CYS A 308 30.49 7.27 -2.23
CA CYS A 308 30.08 6.97 -3.60
C CYS A 308 29.00 7.92 -4.11
N LEU A 309 27.99 8.29 -3.31
CA LEU A 309 27.00 9.29 -3.73
C LEU A 309 27.63 10.65 -4.06
N ALA A 310 28.61 11.09 -3.26
CA ALA A 310 29.33 12.34 -3.51
C ALA A 310 30.15 12.28 -4.81
N GLU A 311 30.94 11.22 -5.01
CA GLU A 311 31.72 11.00 -6.25
C GLU A 311 30.82 10.99 -7.49
N GLU A 312 29.69 10.29 -7.40
CA GLU A 312 28.71 10.18 -8.48
C GLU A 312 28.03 11.51 -8.81
N SER A 313 27.77 12.33 -7.78
CA SER A 313 27.21 13.67 -7.95
C SER A 313 28.18 14.58 -8.69
N LEU A 314 29.48 14.53 -8.35
CA LEU A 314 30.54 15.28 -9.05
C LEU A 314 30.66 14.86 -10.52
N LEU A 315 30.63 13.55 -10.79
CA LEU A 315 30.65 13.04 -12.16
C LEU A 315 29.45 13.53 -12.96
N ALA A 316 28.24 13.52 -12.37
CA ALA A 316 27.05 14.02 -13.04
C ALA A 316 27.12 15.53 -13.32
N SER A 317 27.67 16.33 -12.41
CA SER A 317 27.87 17.78 -12.62
C SER A 317 28.93 18.09 -13.69
N SER A 318 29.98 17.26 -13.81
CA SER A 318 31.01 17.40 -14.84
C SER A 318 30.54 16.99 -16.25
N ALA A 319 29.54 16.13 -16.33
CA ALA A 319 28.99 15.59 -17.57
C ALA A 319 27.90 16.49 -18.20
N ASN A 320 28.01 17.82 -18.07
CA ASN A 320 27.16 18.79 -18.76
C ASN A 320 27.74 19.14 -20.14
N PRO A 321 27.38 18.45 -21.26
CA PRO A 321 27.38 19.09 -22.55
C PRO A 321 26.11 19.93 -22.66
N THR A 322 26.28 21.18 -23.08
CA THR A 322 25.25 22.07 -23.64
C THR A 322 24.10 21.29 -24.29
N VAL A 323 22.96 21.20 -23.60
CA VAL A 323 21.72 20.76 -24.24
C VAL A 323 21.18 21.96 -25.02
N ARG A 324 21.64 22.09 -26.27
CA ARG A 324 20.82 22.70 -27.31
C ARG A 324 19.47 21.99 -27.25
N LEU A 325 18.41 22.75 -27.03
CA LEU A 325 17.04 22.33 -27.32
C LEU A 325 16.98 21.97 -28.80
N LYS A 326 17.28 20.71 -29.14
CA LYS A 326 16.80 20.14 -30.39
C LYS A 326 15.32 19.88 -30.17
N GLU A 327 14.49 20.66 -30.87
CA GLU A 327 13.16 20.21 -31.26
C GLU A 327 13.27 18.75 -31.73
N LYS A 328 12.56 17.85 -31.04
CA LYS A 328 12.49 16.45 -31.43
C LYS A 328 11.61 16.33 -32.67
N THR A 329 12.18 16.52 -33.84
CA THR A 329 11.82 15.71 -35.01
C THR A 329 12.65 14.42 -34.93
N LEU A 330 11.98 13.30 -34.65
CA LEU A 330 12.56 11.95 -34.60
C LEU A 330 12.02 11.12 -35.80
N PRO A 331 12.69 10.02 -36.23
CA PRO A 331 13.02 9.76 -37.63
C PRO A 331 12.05 8.80 -38.32
N GLU A 332 11.84 9.02 -39.62
CA GLU A 332 10.98 8.25 -40.55
C GLU A 332 11.13 6.71 -40.45
N HIS A 333 12.31 6.24 -40.05
CA HIS A 333 12.63 4.81 -39.94
C HIS A 333 11.81 4.05 -38.88
N LYS A 334 11.41 4.69 -37.76
CA LYS A 334 10.58 4.03 -36.72
C LYS A 334 9.13 3.84 -37.17
N LYS A 335 8.60 4.81 -37.93
CA LYS A 335 7.25 4.77 -38.49
C LYS A 335 7.09 3.58 -39.43
N LYS A 336 8.06 3.37 -40.33
CA LYS A 336 8.05 2.24 -41.28
C LYS A 336 8.06 0.87 -40.56
N ALA A 337 8.96 0.68 -39.60
CA ALA A 337 9.07 -0.57 -38.84
C ALA A 337 7.80 -0.88 -38.02
N TYR A 338 7.14 0.14 -37.48
CA TYR A 338 5.89 -0.01 -36.75
C TYR A 338 4.70 -0.31 -37.66
N ARG A 339 4.64 0.32 -38.84
CA ARG A 339 3.64 0.00 -39.86
C ARG A 339 3.78 -1.45 -40.36
N GLU A 340 4.99 -1.89 -40.67
CA GLU A 340 5.27 -3.27 -41.11
C GLU A 340 4.81 -4.30 -40.07
N LYS A 341 5.07 -4.04 -38.78
CA LYS A 341 4.69 -4.94 -37.69
C LYS A 341 3.17 -5.05 -37.50
N ILE A 342 2.43 -3.96 -37.68
CA ILE A 342 0.96 -3.99 -37.66
C ILE A 342 0.41 -4.66 -38.93
N SER A 343 1.00 -4.41 -40.11
CA SER A 343 0.61 -5.09 -41.35
C SER A 343 0.76 -6.60 -41.25
N MET A 344 1.87 -7.11 -40.72
CA MET A 344 2.05 -8.56 -40.49
C MET A 344 0.98 -9.13 -39.55
N LEU A 345 0.61 -8.41 -38.49
CA LEU A 345 -0.43 -8.87 -37.56
C LEU A 345 -1.82 -8.90 -38.21
N LEU A 346 -2.11 -7.96 -39.11
CA LEU A 346 -3.36 -7.91 -39.87
C LEU A 346 -3.40 -8.99 -40.98
N GLU A 347 -2.25 -9.36 -41.55
CA GLU A 347 -2.12 -10.47 -42.50
C GLU A 347 -2.30 -11.84 -41.84
N VAL A 348 -1.71 -12.03 -40.66
CA VAL A 348 -1.83 -13.29 -39.90
C VAL A 348 -3.26 -13.57 -39.44
N LYS A 349 -4.08 -12.52 -39.25
CA LYS A 349 -5.47 -12.67 -38.80
C LYS A 349 -6.35 -11.51 -39.29
N PRO A 350 -7.05 -11.66 -40.42
CA PRO A 350 -7.92 -10.63 -40.99
C PRO A 350 -9.12 -10.30 -40.07
N GLY A 351 -9.55 -9.04 -40.03
CA GLY A 351 -10.75 -8.60 -39.30
C GLY A 351 -10.54 -8.25 -37.82
N ILE A 352 -9.29 -8.03 -37.40
CA ILE A 352 -8.94 -7.65 -36.04
C ILE A 352 -9.27 -6.17 -35.74
N GLY A 353 -9.88 -5.91 -34.57
CA GLY A 353 -10.09 -4.58 -34.02
C GLY A 353 -8.90 -4.01 -33.23
N MET A 354 -8.99 -2.72 -32.90
CA MET A 354 -7.98 -1.98 -32.16
C MET A 354 -7.65 -2.61 -30.78
N ASP A 355 -8.65 -3.21 -30.14
CA ASP A 355 -8.57 -3.90 -28.84
C ASP A 355 -7.51 -5.02 -28.82
N TYR A 356 -7.43 -5.81 -29.88
CA TYR A 356 -6.42 -6.87 -29.98
C TYR A 356 -5.01 -6.32 -30.20
N LEU A 357 -4.86 -5.23 -30.96
CA LEU A 357 -3.57 -4.59 -31.20
C LEU A 357 -2.99 -4.03 -29.89
N TRP A 358 -3.84 -3.48 -29.01
CA TRP A 358 -3.43 -3.07 -27.67
C TRP A 358 -2.87 -4.22 -26.84
N VAL A 359 -3.44 -5.43 -26.96
CA VAL A 359 -3.00 -6.60 -26.20
C VAL A 359 -1.73 -7.23 -26.81
N SER A 360 -1.66 -7.32 -28.13
CA SER A 360 -0.61 -8.06 -28.85
C SER A 360 0.61 -7.20 -29.22
N ALA A 361 0.44 -5.89 -29.38
CA ALA A 361 1.48 -4.97 -29.87
C ALA A 361 1.45 -3.59 -29.18
N TYR A 362 1.17 -3.56 -27.87
CA TYR A 362 0.92 -2.34 -27.07
C TYR A 362 1.80 -1.13 -27.41
N GLN A 363 3.13 -1.28 -27.40
CA GLN A 363 4.07 -0.16 -27.61
C GLN A 363 4.00 0.40 -29.03
N VAL A 364 3.76 -0.46 -30.02
CA VAL A 364 3.65 -0.11 -31.44
C VAL A 364 2.31 0.57 -31.70
N THR A 365 1.24 -0.01 -31.17
CA THR A 365 -0.13 0.54 -31.25
C THR A 365 -0.23 1.88 -30.56
N ARG A 366 0.38 2.04 -29.38
CA ARG A 366 0.44 3.32 -28.68
C ARG A 366 1.13 4.39 -29.52
N TRP A 367 2.31 4.08 -30.04
CA TRP A 367 3.09 5.04 -30.81
C TRP A 367 2.37 5.46 -32.10
N LEU A 368 1.81 4.51 -32.85
CA LEU A 368 1.05 4.81 -34.07
C LEU A 368 -0.26 5.54 -33.78
N ASN A 369 -0.94 5.24 -32.66
CA ASN A 369 -2.16 5.96 -32.29
C ASN A 369 -1.88 7.41 -31.86
N GLU A 370 -0.69 7.68 -31.28
CA GLU A 370 -0.26 9.03 -30.89
C GLU A 370 0.32 9.84 -32.06
N ASN A 371 0.88 9.18 -33.10
CA ASN A 371 1.68 9.85 -34.16
C ASN A 371 1.22 9.59 -35.61
N ASP A 372 0.33 8.63 -35.87
CA ASP A 372 -0.08 8.17 -37.21
C ASP A 372 -1.44 7.45 -37.20
N LYS A 373 -2.40 8.07 -36.50
CA LYS A 373 -3.69 7.48 -36.16
C LYS A 373 -4.56 7.15 -37.38
N ASP A 374 -4.53 8.00 -38.40
CA ASP A 374 -5.37 7.85 -39.60
C ASP A 374 -4.95 6.64 -40.44
N TRP A 375 -3.64 6.39 -40.54
CA TRP A 375 -3.11 5.18 -41.19
C TRP A 375 -3.55 3.92 -40.42
N LEU A 376 -3.43 3.94 -39.09
CA LEU A 376 -3.81 2.80 -38.25
C LEU A 376 -5.31 2.48 -38.35
N LEU A 377 -6.17 3.50 -38.31
CA LEU A 377 -7.62 3.32 -38.41
C LEU A 377 -8.03 2.81 -39.80
N SER A 378 -7.50 3.39 -40.88
CA SER A 378 -7.82 2.97 -42.25
C SER A 378 -7.50 1.49 -42.52
N LYS A 379 -6.43 0.95 -41.89
CA LYS A 379 -6.05 -0.47 -42.01
C LYS A 379 -6.95 -1.40 -41.19
N ILE A 380 -7.52 -0.94 -40.09
CA ILE A 380 -8.43 -1.72 -39.25
C ILE A 380 -9.84 -1.74 -39.86
N THR A 381 -10.29 -0.63 -40.45
CA THR A 381 -11.65 -0.51 -41.02
C THR A 381 -11.79 -1.10 -42.42
N GLY A 382 -10.69 -1.30 -43.16
CA GLY A 382 -10.71 -1.78 -44.54
C GLY A 382 -11.17 -3.23 -44.76
N ASN A 383 -11.33 -4.04 -43.70
CA ASN A 383 -11.64 -5.47 -43.80
C ASN A 383 -13.03 -5.87 -43.27
N VAL A 384 -13.94 -4.90 -43.04
CA VAL A 384 -15.32 -5.20 -42.61
C VAL A 384 -16.26 -5.17 -43.82
N MET A 385 -16.10 -6.10 -44.75
CA MET A 385 -17.21 -6.58 -45.56
C MET A 385 -17.07 -8.08 -45.80
N GLN A 386 -18.16 -8.80 -45.54
CA GLN A 386 -18.42 -10.23 -45.73
C GLN A 386 -17.83 -11.20 -44.68
N LYS A 387 -18.70 -11.76 -43.83
CA LYS A 387 -19.25 -13.10 -44.12
C LYS A 387 -20.39 -13.53 -43.20
N SER A 388 -21.25 -14.29 -43.86
CA SER A 388 -22.51 -14.92 -43.53
C SER A 388 -22.46 -15.95 -42.38
N SER A 389 -23.65 -16.15 -41.84
CA SER A 389 -24.12 -17.24 -40.98
C SER A 389 -23.57 -18.63 -41.32
N ALA A 390 -23.13 -19.36 -40.29
CA ALA A 390 -23.07 -20.81 -40.27
C ALA A 390 -23.56 -21.31 -38.91
N GLU A 391 -24.41 -22.34 -38.94
CA GLU A 391 -25.14 -22.94 -37.83
C GLU A 391 -24.24 -23.70 -36.82
N PRO A 392 -24.70 -23.94 -35.57
CA PRO A 392 -23.87 -24.47 -34.49
C PRO A 392 -23.88 -26.00 -34.43
N ALA A 393 -22.70 -26.61 -34.39
CA ALA A 393 -22.53 -28.01 -34.02
C ALA A 393 -22.72 -28.19 -32.51
N VAL A 394 -23.63 -29.08 -32.12
CA VAL A 394 -23.93 -29.48 -30.74
C VAL A 394 -22.72 -30.18 -30.14
N ASN A 395 -22.30 -29.74 -28.96
CA ASN A 395 -21.12 -30.23 -28.24
C ASN A 395 -21.61 -31.00 -27.01
N ASP A 396 -21.36 -32.32 -26.93
CA ASP A 396 -21.75 -33.23 -25.82
C ASP A 396 -21.31 -32.77 -24.42
N GLU A 397 -20.40 -31.79 -24.34
CA GLU A 397 -19.93 -31.19 -23.09
C GLU A 397 -20.85 -30.08 -22.56
N ASP A 398 -21.71 -29.49 -23.39
CA ASP A 398 -22.57 -28.35 -23.00
C ASP A 398 -23.66 -28.77 -21.99
N GLU A 399 -24.30 -29.90 -22.23
CA GLU A 399 -25.31 -30.46 -21.33
C GLU A 399 -24.68 -30.89 -19.99
N LYS A 400 -23.52 -31.56 -20.03
CA LYS A 400 -22.77 -31.95 -18.82
C LYS A 400 -22.38 -30.74 -17.98
N TYR A 401 -21.86 -29.68 -18.59
CA TYR A 401 -21.49 -28.46 -17.88
C TYR A 401 -22.70 -27.71 -17.32
N ALA A 402 -23.82 -27.70 -18.05
CA ALA A 402 -25.07 -27.13 -17.55
C ALA A 402 -25.58 -27.86 -16.30
N THR A 403 -25.55 -29.20 -16.29
CA THR A 403 -25.97 -30.01 -15.12
C THR A 403 -25.07 -29.79 -13.90
N ILE A 404 -23.74 -29.85 -14.08
CA ILE A 404 -22.77 -29.58 -12.99
C ILE A 404 -22.97 -28.19 -12.40
N LEU A 405 -23.27 -27.20 -13.25
CA LEU A 405 -23.51 -25.84 -12.80
C LEU A 405 -24.77 -25.75 -11.95
N ILE A 406 -25.88 -26.36 -12.36
CA ILE A 406 -27.14 -26.37 -11.60
C ILE A 406 -26.93 -26.97 -10.20
N GLU A 407 -26.25 -28.13 -10.12
CA GLU A 407 -25.97 -28.80 -8.84
C GLU A 407 -25.02 -27.98 -7.94
N GLY A 408 -24.01 -27.34 -8.52
CA GLY A 408 -23.01 -26.56 -7.77
C GLY A 408 -23.47 -25.17 -7.32
N VAL A 409 -24.40 -24.53 -8.06
CA VAL A 409 -24.91 -23.19 -7.74
C VAL A 409 -25.63 -23.15 -6.40
N GLU A 410 -26.42 -24.17 -6.08
CA GLU A 410 -27.14 -24.22 -4.80
C GLU A 410 -26.18 -24.24 -3.60
N ASN A 411 -25.03 -24.90 -3.74
CA ASN A 411 -23.97 -24.87 -2.72
C ASN A 411 -23.31 -23.48 -2.61
N LEU A 412 -23.08 -22.78 -3.72
CA LEU A 412 -22.55 -21.41 -3.70
C LEU A 412 -23.56 -20.41 -3.10
N TYR A 413 -24.85 -20.65 -3.31
CA TYR A 413 -25.92 -19.76 -2.88
C TYR A 413 -26.28 -19.90 -1.39
N ARG A 414 -25.90 -21.01 -0.75
CA ARG A 414 -26.14 -21.26 0.69
C ARG A 414 -25.60 -20.14 1.58
N ILE A 415 -26.41 -19.70 2.53
CA ILE A 415 -26.04 -18.64 3.49
C ILE A 415 -25.16 -19.23 4.60
N THR A 416 -23.85 -18.97 4.54
CA THR A 416 -22.86 -19.43 5.53
C THR A 416 -21.95 -18.28 6.00
N GLN A 417 -20.97 -18.54 6.86
CA GLN A 417 -19.98 -17.54 7.28
C GLN A 417 -19.06 -17.07 6.13
N LYS A 418 -18.75 -17.95 5.17
CA LYS A 418 -17.86 -17.66 4.04
C LYS A 418 -18.65 -17.63 2.73
N GLN A 419 -19.62 -16.73 2.64
CA GLN A 419 -20.47 -16.59 1.45
C GLN A 419 -19.66 -16.17 0.23
N VAL A 420 -19.92 -16.82 -0.89
CA VAL A 420 -19.37 -16.49 -2.20
C VAL A 420 -20.51 -15.98 -3.09
N ARG A 421 -20.24 -14.95 -3.90
CA ARG A 421 -21.22 -14.44 -4.85
C ARG A 421 -21.38 -15.40 -6.02
N VAL A 422 -22.61 -15.68 -6.43
CA VAL A 422 -22.92 -16.48 -7.63
C VAL A 422 -22.78 -15.61 -8.88
N ASN A 423 -21.54 -15.26 -9.21
CA ASN A 423 -21.20 -14.53 -10.44
C ASN A 423 -20.66 -15.50 -11.50
N ILE A 424 -20.62 -15.04 -12.76
CA ILE A 424 -20.16 -15.85 -13.91
C ILE A 424 -18.79 -16.49 -13.67
N SER A 425 -17.84 -15.78 -13.05
CA SER A 425 -16.49 -16.31 -12.83
C SER A 425 -16.46 -17.44 -11.80
N ASN A 426 -17.23 -17.30 -10.71
CA ASN A 426 -17.33 -18.32 -9.67
C ASN A 426 -18.15 -19.54 -10.15
N MET A 427 -19.18 -19.33 -10.96
CA MET A 427 -19.93 -20.44 -11.59
C MET A 427 -19.05 -21.23 -12.57
N LEU A 428 -18.25 -20.56 -13.41
CA LEU A 428 -17.31 -21.22 -14.31
C LEU A 428 -16.20 -21.98 -13.58
N ALA A 429 -15.88 -21.60 -12.32
CA ALA A 429 -14.89 -22.30 -11.50
C ALA A 429 -15.39 -23.66 -10.96
N LEU A 430 -16.70 -23.95 -11.04
CA LEU A 430 -17.27 -25.25 -10.70
C LEU A 430 -17.01 -26.31 -11.79
N LEU A 431 -16.65 -25.88 -13.01
CA LEU A 431 -16.49 -26.78 -14.13
C LEU A 431 -15.16 -27.57 -14.02
N PRO A 432 -15.16 -28.87 -14.38
CA PRO A 432 -13.97 -29.72 -14.28
C PRO A 432 -12.84 -29.28 -15.23
N ARG A 433 -13.19 -28.58 -16.31
CA ARG A 433 -12.23 -27.97 -17.25
C ARG A 433 -12.44 -26.47 -17.30
N LYS A 434 -11.33 -25.73 -17.35
CA LYS A 434 -11.34 -24.27 -17.36
C LYS A 434 -11.94 -23.73 -18.67
N VAL A 435 -13.18 -23.25 -18.60
CA VAL A 435 -13.84 -22.52 -19.70
C VAL A 435 -13.66 -21.02 -19.46
N SER A 436 -13.02 -20.31 -20.39
CA SER A 436 -12.89 -18.85 -20.30
C SER A 436 -14.24 -18.17 -20.53
N ARG A 437 -14.48 -17.02 -19.89
CA ARG A 437 -15.70 -16.21 -20.09
C ARG A 437 -15.97 -15.85 -21.55
N GLN A 438 -14.93 -15.64 -22.36
CA GLN A 438 -15.05 -15.36 -23.81
C GLN A 438 -15.52 -16.58 -24.62
N ARG A 439 -15.39 -17.79 -24.07
CA ARG A 439 -15.75 -19.06 -24.71
C ARG A 439 -17.10 -19.57 -24.22
N ALA A 440 -17.51 -19.26 -23.00
CA ALA A 440 -18.85 -19.52 -22.47
C ALA A 440 -19.89 -18.55 -23.05
N THR A 441 -20.09 -18.61 -24.37
CA THR A 441 -21.05 -17.78 -25.11
C THR A 441 -22.14 -18.65 -25.70
N ARG A 442 -23.30 -18.04 -25.99
CA ARG A 442 -24.45 -18.69 -26.65
C ARG A 442 -24.10 -19.40 -27.97
N LYS A 443 -22.98 -19.05 -28.62
CA LYS A 443 -22.50 -19.70 -29.86
C LYS A 443 -21.73 -21.00 -29.64
N SER A 444 -21.05 -21.15 -28.49
CA SER A 444 -20.18 -22.31 -28.23
C SER A 444 -20.72 -23.25 -27.17
N PHE A 445 -21.55 -22.74 -26.25
CA PHE A 445 -22.17 -23.46 -25.15
C PHE A 445 -23.55 -22.85 -24.84
N PRO A 446 -24.57 -23.10 -25.69
CA PRO A 446 -25.90 -22.50 -25.54
C PRO A 446 -26.59 -22.83 -24.20
N LEU A 447 -26.54 -24.09 -23.74
CA LEU A 447 -27.18 -24.52 -22.49
C LEU A 447 -26.46 -23.95 -21.27
N LEU A 448 -25.13 -24.03 -21.23
CA LEU A 448 -24.33 -23.44 -20.14
C LEU A 448 -24.51 -21.92 -20.08
N SER A 449 -24.51 -21.23 -21.23
CA SER A 449 -24.69 -19.77 -21.27
C SER A 449 -26.08 -19.36 -20.76
N ALA A 450 -27.13 -20.12 -21.11
CA ALA A 450 -28.47 -19.87 -20.60
C ALA A 450 -28.54 -20.07 -19.08
N GLN A 451 -27.92 -21.13 -18.55
CA GLN A 451 -27.88 -21.37 -17.11
C GLN A 451 -27.04 -20.34 -16.35
N LEU A 452 -25.93 -19.86 -16.92
CA LEU A 452 -25.12 -18.79 -16.35
C LEU A 452 -25.91 -17.47 -16.20
N GLU A 453 -26.76 -17.15 -17.17
CA GLU A 453 -27.62 -15.97 -17.11
C GLU A 453 -28.75 -16.15 -16.10
N LEU A 454 -29.40 -17.33 -16.10
CA LEU A 454 -30.51 -17.66 -15.21
C LEU A 454 -30.11 -17.66 -13.73
N GLN A 455 -28.94 -18.23 -13.42
CA GLN A 455 -28.44 -18.40 -12.05
C GLN A 455 -27.63 -17.20 -11.54
N PHE A 456 -27.45 -16.16 -12.38
CA PHE A 456 -26.66 -14.99 -12.03
C PHE A 456 -27.24 -14.25 -10.82
N GLU A 457 -26.39 -14.01 -9.83
CA GLU A 457 -26.69 -13.20 -8.67
C GLU A 457 -26.13 -11.78 -8.83
N SER A 458 -26.98 -10.77 -8.67
CA SER A 458 -26.58 -9.37 -8.68
C SER A 458 -25.65 -9.03 -7.50
N LEU A 459 -25.01 -7.86 -7.54
CA LEU A 459 -24.18 -7.44 -6.40
C LEU A 459 -25.03 -7.11 -5.17
N TRP A 460 -26.23 -6.56 -5.37
CA TRP A 460 -27.14 -6.16 -4.30
C TRP A 460 -27.79 -7.35 -3.61
N HIS A 461 -28.19 -8.36 -4.36
CA HIS A 461 -28.71 -9.60 -3.80
C HIS A 461 -27.66 -10.32 -2.94
N PHE A 462 -26.40 -10.31 -3.41
CA PHE A 462 -25.29 -10.82 -2.60
C PHE A 462 -25.09 -10.04 -1.30
N ARG A 463 -25.19 -8.71 -1.33
CA ARG A 463 -25.10 -7.87 -0.13
C ARG A 463 -26.24 -8.16 0.83
N LEU A 464 -27.45 -8.37 0.32
CA LEU A 464 -28.64 -8.75 1.09
C LEU A 464 -28.43 -10.07 1.84
N ARG A 465 -27.97 -11.14 1.17
CA ARG A 465 -27.66 -12.43 1.83
C ARG A 465 -26.65 -12.28 2.96
N ARG A 466 -25.61 -11.48 2.75
CA ARG A 466 -24.58 -11.21 3.77
C ARG A 466 -25.10 -10.40 4.94
N PHE A 467 -25.98 -9.44 4.67
CA PHE A 467 -26.63 -8.65 5.70
C PHE A 467 -27.52 -9.52 6.58
N ILE A 468 -28.40 -10.35 5.99
CA ILE A 468 -29.29 -11.26 6.70
C ILE A 468 -28.49 -12.23 7.59
N TRP A 469 -27.39 -12.80 7.07
CA TRP A 469 -26.50 -13.63 7.87
C TRP A 469 -25.87 -12.86 9.04
N THR A 470 -25.41 -11.63 8.79
CA THR A 470 -24.82 -10.79 9.85
C THR A 470 -25.83 -10.54 10.97
N MET A 471 -27.08 -10.24 10.62
CA MET A 471 -28.13 -10.01 11.60
C MET A 471 -28.44 -11.29 12.40
N SER A 472 -28.43 -12.46 11.75
CA SER A 472 -28.56 -13.76 12.43
C SER A 472 -27.43 -13.99 13.44
N GLU A 473 -26.19 -13.62 13.11
CA GLU A 473 -25.06 -13.70 14.05
C GLU A 473 -25.14 -12.69 15.19
N ILE A 474 -25.62 -11.47 14.94
CA ILE A 474 -25.89 -10.48 15.99
C ILE A 474 -26.89 -11.05 16.99
N ALA A 475 -27.98 -11.66 16.51
CA ALA A 475 -28.97 -12.30 17.36
C ALA A 475 -28.39 -13.50 18.12
N ARG A 476 -27.65 -14.39 17.45
CA ARG A 476 -27.00 -15.57 18.05
C ARG A 476 -26.00 -15.17 19.15
N LEU A 477 -25.24 -14.09 18.94
CA LEU A 477 -24.24 -13.58 19.87
C LEU A 477 -24.82 -12.64 20.94
N LYS A 478 -26.12 -12.37 20.92
CA LYS A 478 -26.81 -11.43 21.83
C LYS A 478 -26.17 -10.04 21.85
N LEU A 479 -25.69 -9.57 20.70
CA LEU A 479 -25.11 -8.24 20.55
C LEU A 479 -26.22 -7.20 20.27
N PRO A 480 -26.06 -5.94 20.70
CA PRO A 480 -27.01 -4.89 20.35
C PRO A 480 -26.97 -4.62 18.84
N PRO A 481 -28.10 -4.51 18.12
CA PRO A 481 -28.15 -4.30 16.67
C PRO A 481 -27.87 -2.86 16.26
N ASN A 482 -26.74 -2.33 16.73
CA ASN A 482 -26.27 -0.98 16.42
C ASN A 482 -25.14 -0.98 15.39
N ASN A 483 -24.76 0.21 14.94
CA ASN A 483 -23.70 0.41 13.95
C ASN A 483 -22.35 -0.19 14.34
N SER A 484 -22.03 -0.29 15.64
CA SER A 484 -20.78 -0.88 16.12
C SER A 484 -20.75 -2.40 15.88
N SER A 485 -21.84 -3.10 16.24
CA SER A 485 -21.98 -4.55 16.03
C SER A 485 -22.03 -4.89 14.53
N LEU A 486 -22.74 -4.08 13.73
CA LEU A 486 -22.78 -4.23 12.28
C LEU A 486 -21.38 -4.08 11.67
N ARG A 487 -20.61 -3.06 12.05
CA ARG A 487 -19.23 -2.86 11.54
C ARG A 487 -18.26 -3.97 11.94
N LEU A 488 -18.49 -4.61 13.09
CA LEU A 488 -17.64 -5.70 13.59
C LEU A 488 -17.85 -7.00 12.79
N LEU A 489 -19.10 -7.29 12.43
CA LEU A 489 -19.49 -8.60 11.86
C LEU A 489 -19.75 -8.55 10.35
N THR A 490 -20.21 -7.40 9.84
CA THR A 490 -20.51 -7.25 8.42
C THR A 490 -19.30 -6.81 7.63
N THR A 491 -19.25 -7.32 6.41
CA THR A 491 -18.31 -6.91 5.36
C THR A 491 -19.02 -6.09 4.28
N VAL A 492 -20.32 -5.88 4.43
CA VAL A 492 -21.14 -5.02 3.55
C VAL A 492 -20.83 -3.54 3.86
N PRO A 493 -20.65 -2.66 2.87
CA PRO A 493 -20.46 -1.24 3.12
C PRO A 493 -21.62 -0.64 3.91
N HIS A 494 -21.33 0.27 4.86
CA HIS A 494 -22.33 0.88 5.73
C HIS A 494 -23.51 1.51 4.96
N VAL A 495 -23.22 2.19 3.85
CA VAL A 495 -24.27 2.82 3.02
C VAL A 495 -25.16 1.78 2.36
N ALA A 496 -24.62 0.61 1.97
CA ALA A 496 -25.44 -0.49 1.47
C ALA A 496 -26.28 -1.12 2.60
N CYS A 497 -25.75 -1.24 3.82
CA CYS A 497 -26.55 -1.66 4.97
C CYS A 497 -27.73 -0.71 5.20
N GLN A 498 -27.49 0.60 5.22
CA GLN A 498 -28.56 1.59 5.42
C GLN A 498 -29.59 1.56 4.29
N ALA A 499 -29.15 1.40 3.04
CA ALA A 499 -30.03 1.28 1.89
C ALA A 499 -30.95 0.06 2.01
N LEU A 500 -30.42 -1.09 2.43
CA LEU A 500 -31.21 -2.31 2.65
C LEU A 500 -32.22 -2.11 3.80
N ILE A 501 -31.78 -1.55 4.93
CA ILE A 501 -32.64 -1.28 6.09
C ILE A 501 -33.81 -0.38 5.69
N ASN A 502 -33.52 0.72 4.98
CA ASN A 502 -34.53 1.67 4.56
C ASN A 502 -35.48 1.06 3.51
N HIS A 503 -34.94 0.29 2.55
CA HIS A 503 -35.75 -0.28 1.47
C HIS A 503 -36.76 -1.32 1.96
N PHE A 504 -36.36 -2.16 2.92
CA PHE A 504 -37.23 -3.19 3.49
C PHE A 504 -37.93 -2.74 4.78
N GLU A 505 -37.78 -1.46 5.17
CA GLU A 505 -38.34 -0.86 6.39
C GLU A 505 -38.06 -1.69 7.65
N TRP A 506 -36.85 -2.23 7.73
CA TRP A 506 -36.49 -3.18 8.77
C TRP A 506 -36.24 -2.51 10.12
N ASN A 507 -36.95 -2.97 11.14
CA ASN A 507 -36.64 -2.68 12.53
C ASN A 507 -35.63 -3.71 13.06
N LEU A 508 -34.38 -3.29 13.27
CA LEU A 508 -33.30 -4.20 13.65
C LEU A 508 -33.48 -4.81 15.05
N ASP A 509 -34.10 -4.07 15.98
CA ASP A 509 -34.38 -4.55 17.33
C ASP A 509 -35.43 -5.66 17.33
N SER A 510 -36.50 -5.51 16.53
CA SER A 510 -37.51 -6.57 16.38
C SER A 510 -36.90 -7.80 15.68
N MET A 511 -36.10 -7.58 14.63
CA MET A 511 -35.43 -8.67 13.91
C MET A 511 -34.55 -9.53 14.82
N VAL A 512 -33.78 -8.92 15.71
CA VAL A 512 -32.93 -9.66 16.66
C VAL A 512 -33.78 -10.38 17.71
N LYS A 513 -34.85 -9.75 18.19
CA LYS A 513 -35.74 -10.31 19.22
C LYS A 513 -36.49 -11.55 18.72
N ASP A 514 -36.97 -11.53 17.47
CA ASP A 514 -37.81 -12.59 16.91
C ASP A 514 -37.00 -13.82 16.45
N GLY A 515 -35.67 -13.68 16.37
CA GLY A 515 -34.76 -14.74 15.92
C GLY A 515 -34.76 -14.91 14.40
N ILE A 516 -33.58 -14.82 13.78
CA ILE A 516 -33.48 -14.77 12.32
C ILE A 516 -33.19 -16.17 11.75
N LYS A 517 -34.21 -16.76 11.14
CA LYS A 517 -34.07 -17.89 10.22
C LYS A 517 -33.67 -17.36 8.84
N VAL A 518 -32.38 -17.44 8.52
CA VAL A 518 -31.78 -16.80 7.33
C VAL A 518 -32.50 -17.09 6.01
N GLU A 519 -32.89 -18.34 5.75
CA GLU A 519 -33.56 -18.73 4.50
C GLU A 519 -35.01 -18.23 4.41
N VAL A 520 -35.72 -18.21 5.55
CA VAL A 520 -37.09 -17.68 5.63
C VAL A 520 -37.06 -16.17 5.42
N MET A 521 -36.10 -15.50 6.05
CA MET A 521 -35.96 -14.06 5.95
C MET A 521 -35.63 -13.63 4.51
N LEU A 522 -34.69 -14.31 3.84
CA LEU A 522 -34.39 -14.01 2.45
C LEU A 522 -35.61 -14.24 1.55
N ARG A 523 -36.37 -15.32 1.76
CA ARG A 523 -37.60 -15.59 1.00
C ARG A 523 -38.66 -14.49 1.19
N ASN A 524 -38.82 -14.01 2.42
CA ASN A 524 -39.81 -12.98 2.76
C ASN A 524 -39.50 -11.61 2.13
N THR A 525 -38.26 -11.35 1.68
CA THR A 525 -37.94 -10.11 0.95
C THR A 525 -38.59 -10.05 -0.43
N GLY A 526 -38.96 -11.19 -1.02
CA GLY A 526 -39.60 -11.25 -2.34
C GLY A 526 -38.73 -10.81 -3.52
N VAL A 527 -37.46 -10.46 -3.31
CA VAL A 527 -36.57 -9.99 -4.38
C VAL A 527 -35.91 -11.15 -5.13
N SER A 528 -35.75 -10.99 -6.45
CA SER A 528 -35.10 -11.99 -7.29
C SER A 528 -33.58 -11.99 -7.10
N ARG A 529 -32.90 -13.10 -7.46
CA ARG A 529 -31.42 -13.19 -7.44
C ARG A 529 -30.75 -12.09 -8.28
N GLN A 530 -31.45 -11.57 -9.29
CA GLN A 530 -30.99 -10.54 -10.21
C GLN A 530 -31.38 -9.12 -9.76
N TRP A 531 -31.92 -8.95 -8.56
CA TRP A 531 -32.35 -7.64 -8.06
C TRP A 531 -31.19 -6.65 -7.96
N GLU A 532 -31.20 -5.58 -8.76
CA GLU A 532 -30.13 -4.59 -8.85
C GLU A 532 -30.16 -3.52 -7.73
N GLY A 533 -30.96 -3.74 -6.69
CA GLY A 533 -30.98 -2.91 -5.48
C GLY A 533 -32.12 -1.90 -5.42
N PRO A 534 -32.17 -1.09 -4.34
CA PRO A 534 -33.21 -0.07 -4.14
C PRO A 534 -33.09 1.07 -5.17
N LEU A 535 -34.22 1.59 -5.65
CA LEU A 535 -34.28 2.75 -6.54
C LEU A 535 -33.58 3.97 -5.91
N GLY A 536 -32.75 4.67 -6.69
CA GLY A 536 -32.00 5.85 -6.24
C GLY A 536 -30.59 5.57 -5.67
N TYR A 537 -30.15 4.31 -5.63
CA TYR A 537 -28.81 3.91 -5.20
C TYR A 537 -27.93 3.43 -6.37
N ASP A 538 -27.82 4.23 -7.44
CA ASP A 538 -26.99 3.97 -8.64
C ASP A 538 -25.49 4.31 -8.45
N ILE A 539 -25.02 4.39 -7.20
CA ILE A 539 -23.66 4.86 -6.90
C ILE A 539 -22.68 3.68 -7.00
N PRO A 540 -21.50 3.84 -7.64
CA PRO A 540 -20.42 2.87 -7.57
C PRO A 540 -19.87 2.78 -6.14
N MET A 541 -20.52 1.97 -5.31
CA MET A 541 -20.09 1.71 -3.93
C MET A 541 -18.97 0.69 -3.93
N GLY A 542 -17.75 1.16 -4.24
CA GLY A 542 -16.51 0.45 -3.93
C GLY A 542 -16.36 0.20 -2.43
N GLY A 543 -15.47 -0.72 -2.04
CA GLY A 543 -15.16 -0.97 -0.63
C GLY A 543 -14.80 0.33 0.11
N ASN A 544 -14.97 0.37 1.44
CA ASN A 544 -14.87 1.58 2.29
C ASN A 544 -13.72 2.57 1.96
N ALA A 545 -12.64 2.12 1.33
CA ALA A 545 -11.55 2.97 0.82
C ALA A 545 -11.95 3.95 -0.31
N TYR A 546 -13.00 3.66 -1.10
CA TYR A 546 -13.44 4.52 -2.21
C TYR A 546 -14.40 5.63 -1.73
N MET A 547 -15.18 5.35 -0.69
CA MET A 547 -16.14 6.29 -0.09
C MET A 547 -15.45 7.42 0.70
N GLU A 548 -14.29 7.13 1.32
CA GLU A 548 -13.46 8.17 1.97
C GLU A 548 -12.89 9.18 0.96
N MET A 549 -12.65 8.78 -0.30
CA MET A 549 -12.20 9.70 -1.37
C MET A 549 -13.32 10.60 -1.90
N ILE A 550 -14.56 10.11 -1.96
CA ILE A 550 -15.69 10.88 -2.48
C ILE A 550 -16.13 11.92 -1.45
N ALA A 551 -16.18 11.57 -0.16
CA ALA A 551 -16.53 12.49 0.92
C ALA A 551 -15.51 13.65 1.08
N SER A 552 -14.25 13.46 0.67
CA SER A 552 -13.26 14.56 0.63
C SER A 552 -13.40 15.51 -0.56
N ASN A 553 -14.14 15.14 -1.60
CA ASN A 553 -14.29 15.92 -2.83
C ASN A 553 -15.62 16.68 -2.94
N SER A 554 -16.57 16.46 -2.01
CA SER A 554 -17.81 17.20 -1.92
C SER A 554 -17.80 18.13 -0.69
N LYS A 555 -17.14 19.27 -0.82
CA LYS A 555 -17.51 20.47 -0.05
C LYS A 555 -18.46 21.32 -0.90
N PRO A 556 -19.52 21.88 -0.31
CA PRO A 556 -20.49 22.69 -1.05
C PRO A 556 -19.87 24.03 -1.47
N GLN A 557 -20.25 24.50 -2.66
CA GLN A 557 -20.24 25.92 -3.00
C GLN A 557 -21.32 26.65 -2.20
#